data_AF-A0A2S0K395-F1
#
_entry.id   AF-A0A2S0K395-F1
#
_cell.length_a   1.000
_cell.length_b   1.000
_cell.length_c   1.000
_cell.angle_alpha   90.00
_cell.angle_beta   90.00
_cell.angle_gamma   90.00
#
_symmetry.space_group_name_H-M   'P 1'
#
loop_
_entity.id
_entity.type
_entity.pdbx_description
1 polymer ?
#
loop_
_entity_poly.entity_id
_entity_poly.type
_entity_poly.pdbx_seq_one_letter_code
_entity_poly.pdbx_strand_id
1 'polypeptide(L)'
;MKRKRLVLLFSMLALLVLSACSDSSDVDSSDIDSSDIDSYEDTNDTGNTSSPYTEDELINDPLAPSTNPNDYNSNGEYVPENGPSDNPADYNVDGEYKPIEDMTEEEKRAELERFFNGE
;
A
#
# COMPACT_ATOMS: atom_id res chain seq x y z
N MET A 1 -34.15 -39.06 36.62
CA MET A 1 -33.91 -40.16 35.65
C MET A 1 -34.38 -39.65 34.29
N LYS A 2 -33.65 -39.61 33.17
CA LYS A 2 -32.56 -40.43 32.63
C LYS A 2 -31.58 -39.50 31.90
N ARG A 3 -30.27 -39.71 32.09
CA ARG A 3 -29.21 -39.16 31.24
C ARG A 3 -29.18 -39.98 29.95
N LYS A 4 -28.97 -39.34 28.80
CA LYS A 4 -28.44 -40.02 27.61
C LYS A 4 -27.36 -39.14 26.99
N ARG A 5 -26.11 -39.49 27.30
CA ARG A 5 -24.94 -39.15 26.50
C ARG A 5 -24.96 -40.07 25.28
N LEU A 6 -24.83 -39.52 24.07
CA LEU A 6 -24.66 -40.24 22.82
C LEU A 6 -23.66 -39.40 21.98
N VAL A 7 -22.34 -39.63 22.08
CA VAL A 7 -21.52 -40.68 21.44
C VAL A 7 -20.95 -40.21 20.08
N LEU A 8 -19.63 -40.02 20.09
CA LEU A 8 -18.60 -40.25 19.04
C LEU A 8 -18.57 -39.31 17.81
N LEU A 9 -17.54 -38.46 17.66
CA LEU A 9 -16.18 -38.74 17.13
C LEU A 9 -16.16 -39.10 15.62
N PHE A 10 -16.12 -38.07 14.76
CA PHE A 10 -15.48 -38.12 13.43
C PHE A 10 -14.09 -37.47 13.60
N SER A 11 -13.02 -38.17 13.97
CA SER A 11 -12.26 -39.20 13.25
C SER A 11 -11.72 -38.73 11.89
N MET A 12 -10.38 -38.70 11.81
CA MET A 12 -9.48 -38.62 10.63
C MET A 12 -9.31 -37.22 10.01
N LEU A 13 -8.18 -36.51 10.15
CA LEU A 13 -6.76 -36.87 9.99
C LEU A 13 -6.44 -37.60 8.68
N ALA A 14 -6.00 -36.84 7.69
CA ALA A 14 -5.07 -37.21 6.61
C ALA A 14 -4.55 -35.87 6.03
N LEU A 15 -3.39 -35.31 6.43
CA LEU A 15 -1.98 -35.69 6.18
C LEU A 15 -1.61 -35.88 4.69
N LEU A 16 -0.54 -35.16 4.30
CA LEU A 16 0.28 -35.20 3.06
C LEU A 16 -0.33 -34.52 1.82
N VAL A 17 0.37 -33.61 1.14
CA VAL A 17 1.68 -33.84 0.48
C VAL A 17 2.61 -32.62 0.54
N LEU A 18 3.88 -32.86 0.89
CA LEU A 18 5.01 -31.93 0.69
C LEU A 18 5.23 -31.72 -0.81
N SER A 19 5.24 -30.47 -1.27
CA SER A 19 5.92 -30.11 -2.52
C SER A 19 7.24 -29.43 -2.19
N ALA A 20 8.23 -30.27 -1.90
CA ALA A 20 9.62 -29.96 -2.19
C ALA A 20 9.88 -30.39 -3.63
N CYS A 21 10.18 -29.43 -4.50
CA CYS A 21 10.97 -29.66 -5.69
C CYS A 21 12.04 -28.57 -5.71
N SER A 22 13.26 -28.99 -5.43
CA SER A 22 14.50 -28.27 -5.70
C SER A 22 14.69 -28.17 -7.21
N ASP A 23 15.27 -27.07 -7.69
CA ASP A 23 16.30 -27.21 -8.72
C ASP A 23 17.36 -26.12 -8.56
N SER A 24 18.60 -26.59 -8.46
CA SER A 24 19.81 -25.80 -8.37
C SER A 24 20.18 -25.38 -9.79
N SER A 25 20.08 -24.10 -10.11
CA SER A 25 20.65 -23.57 -11.34
C SER A 25 22.01 -22.94 -11.01
N ASP A 26 23.07 -23.65 -11.37
CA ASP A 26 24.41 -23.09 -11.50
C ASP A 26 24.37 -21.99 -12.57
N VAL A 27 24.55 -20.73 -12.17
CA VAL A 27 24.74 -19.62 -13.11
C VAL A 27 26.23 -19.42 -13.36
N ASP A 28 26.60 -19.73 -14.60
CA ASP A 28 27.89 -19.54 -15.22
C ASP A 28 28.29 -18.05 -15.14
N SER A 29 29.32 -17.75 -14.35
CA SER A 29 29.89 -16.41 -14.20
C SER A 29 30.68 -16.08 -15.46
N SER A 30 29.99 -15.59 -16.49
CA SER A 30 30.63 -14.93 -17.62
C SER A 30 30.78 -13.44 -17.34
N ASP A 31 32.01 -12.98 -17.48
CA ASP A 31 32.47 -11.62 -17.27
C ASP A 31 31.59 -10.60 -18.01
N ILE A 32 30.84 -9.79 -17.25
CA ILE A 32 30.21 -8.57 -17.77
C ILE A 32 31.11 -7.40 -17.38
N ASP A 33 31.78 -6.89 -18.41
CA ASP A 33 32.55 -5.67 -18.45
C ASP A 33 31.68 -4.50 -17.97
N SER A 34 32.10 -3.91 -16.86
CA SER A 34 31.46 -2.82 -16.14
C SER A 34 31.37 -1.58 -17.03
N SER A 35 30.23 -1.42 -17.68
CA SER A 35 29.81 -0.16 -18.30
C SER A 35 28.30 0.05 -18.12
N ASP A 36 27.81 -0.20 -16.91
CA ASP A 36 26.47 0.20 -16.51
C ASP A 36 26.50 1.69 -16.16
N ILE A 37 26.32 2.50 -17.21
CA ILE A 37 25.68 3.79 -17.06
C ILE A 37 24.27 3.44 -16.58
N ASP A 38 23.99 3.66 -15.30
CA ASP A 38 22.63 3.60 -14.75
C ASP A 38 21.81 4.69 -15.48
N SER A 39 21.28 4.31 -16.63
CA SER A 39 20.15 4.98 -17.25
C SER A 39 19.01 4.79 -16.28
N TYR A 40 18.89 5.69 -15.33
CA TYR A 40 17.61 6.00 -14.72
C TYR A 40 16.66 6.20 -15.90
N GLU A 41 15.81 5.21 -16.18
CA GLU A 41 14.55 5.49 -16.85
C GLU A 41 13.76 6.32 -15.84
N ASP A 42 14.11 7.59 -15.78
CA ASP A 42 13.22 8.66 -15.41
C ASP A 42 12.13 8.67 -16.48
N THR A 43 11.22 7.71 -16.32
CA THR A 43 9.88 7.79 -16.88
C THR A 43 9.10 8.81 -16.04
N ASN A 44 9.63 10.04 -15.99
CA ASN A 44 8.83 11.24 -16.17
C ASN A 44 8.14 11.11 -17.54
N ASP A 45 7.22 10.15 -17.64
CA ASP A 45 6.18 10.16 -18.64
C ASP A 45 5.44 11.46 -18.33
N THR A 46 5.86 12.50 -19.04
CA THR A 46 5.10 13.73 -19.28
C THR A 46 3.89 13.36 -20.17
N GLY A 47 3.23 12.26 -19.80
CA GLY A 47 1.90 11.92 -20.21
C GLY A 47 1.05 12.92 -19.49
N ASN A 48 0.61 13.93 -20.22
CA ASN A 48 -0.62 14.63 -19.93
C ASN A 48 -1.76 13.60 -19.96
N THR A 49 -1.78 12.67 -19.00
CA THR A 49 -2.87 11.74 -18.78
C THR A 49 -3.91 12.61 -18.13
N SER A 50 -4.79 13.18 -18.96
CA SER A 50 -5.95 13.91 -18.47
C SER A 50 -6.60 13.05 -17.40
N SER A 51 -6.60 13.54 -16.17
CA SER A 51 -7.28 12.89 -15.06
C SER A 51 -8.70 12.53 -15.51
N PRO A 52 -9.22 11.35 -15.12
CA PRO A 52 -10.61 11.01 -15.37
C PRO A 52 -11.57 11.85 -14.52
N TYR A 53 -11.06 12.59 -13.52
CA TYR A 53 -11.83 13.44 -12.63
C TYR A 53 -11.51 14.91 -12.84
N THR A 54 -12.51 15.76 -12.59
CA THR A 54 -12.32 17.21 -12.43
C THR A 54 -12.15 17.56 -10.95
N GLU A 55 -11.51 18.70 -10.65
CA GLU A 55 -11.36 19.21 -9.29
C GLU A 55 -12.72 19.35 -8.58
N ASP A 56 -13.74 19.87 -9.30
CA ASP A 56 -15.09 20.04 -8.75
C ASP A 56 -15.74 18.70 -8.35
N GLU A 57 -15.50 17.63 -9.11
CA GLU A 57 -16.00 16.29 -8.76
C GLU A 57 -15.32 15.76 -7.49
N LEU A 58 -14.01 15.97 -7.35
CA LEU A 58 -13.23 15.49 -6.21
C LEU A 58 -13.54 16.29 -4.93
N ILE A 59 -13.70 17.62 -5.02
CA ILE A 59 -14.10 18.46 -3.86
C ILE A 59 -15.45 18.03 -3.28
N ASN A 60 -16.36 17.53 -4.13
CA ASN A 60 -17.69 17.09 -3.71
C ASN A 60 -17.75 15.59 -3.36
N ASP A 61 -16.66 14.83 -3.54
CA ASP A 61 -16.56 13.44 -3.14
C ASP A 61 -15.82 13.30 -1.80
N PRO A 62 -16.53 13.05 -0.68
CA PRO A 62 -15.89 12.91 0.63
C PRO A 62 -15.05 11.63 0.75
N LEU A 63 -15.08 10.73 -0.23
CA LEU A 63 -14.26 9.51 -0.26
C LEU A 63 -13.02 9.65 -1.16
N ALA A 64 -12.86 10.78 -1.87
CA ALA A 64 -11.70 11.03 -2.71
C ALA A 64 -10.43 11.19 -1.84
N PRO A 65 -9.35 10.43 -2.11
CA PRO A 65 -8.09 10.59 -1.37
C PRO A 65 -7.40 11.95 -1.55
N SER A 66 -7.61 12.64 -2.68
CA SER A 66 -7.07 13.97 -2.97
C SER A 66 -8.07 14.78 -3.80
N THR A 67 -8.05 16.10 -3.68
CA THR A 67 -8.84 16.98 -4.56
C THR A 67 -8.13 17.30 -5.87
N ASN A 68 -6.82 17.08 -5.94
CA ASN A 68 -6.00 17.37 -7.11
C ASN A 68 -6.19 16.28 -8.19
N PRO A 69 -6.71 16.63 -9.38
CA PRO A 69 -6.89 15.68 -10.48
C PRO A 69 -5.62 14.96 -10.90
N ASN A 70 -4.45 15.59 -10.77
CA ASN A 70 -3.19 14.99 -11.18
C ASN A 70 -2.75 13.82 -10.29
N ASP A 71 -3.33 13.65 -9.11
CA ASP A 71 -3.07 12.50 -8.26
C ASP A 71 -3.84 11.24 -8.69
N TYR A 72 -4.44 11.25 -9.88
CA TYR A 72 -5.20 10.13 -10.42
C TYR A 72 -4.69 9.76 -11.80
N ASN A 73 -4.35 8.49 -11.97
CA ASN A 73 -3.96 7.97 -13.28
C ASN A 73 -5.19 7.82 -14.21
N SER A 74 -4.96 7.49 -15.48
CA SER A 74 -6.03 7.33 -16.47
C SER A 74 -7.10 6.25 -16.15
N ASN A 75 -6.82 5.34 -15.20
CA ASN A 75 -7.79 4.34 -14.72
C ASN A 75 -8.65 4.87 -13.55
N GLY A 76 -8.37 6.08 -13.05
CA GLY A 76 -9.01 6.67 -11.89
C GLY A 76 -8.48 6.16 -10.56
N GLU A 77 -7.30 5.51 -10.57
CA GLU A 77 -6.63 5.06 -9.36
C GLU A 77 -5.82 6.21 -8.78
N TYR A 78 -5.87 6.37 -7.45
CA TYR A 78 -5.06 7.35 -6.74
C TYR A 78 -3.58 6.96 -6.83
N VAL A 79 -2.82 7.77 -7.56
CA VAL A 79 -1.37 7.69 -7.75
C VAL A 79 -0.86 9.13 -7.63
N PRO A 80 -0.36 9.55 -6.45
CA PRO A 80 0.11 10.92 -6.26
C PRO A 80 1.11 11.31 -7.35
N GLU A 81 0.99 12.53 -7.89
CA GLU A 81 1.82 12.99 -9.03
C GLU A 81 3.32 12.90 -8.72
N ASN A 82 3.70 13.13 -7.45
CA ASN A 82 5.09 13.05 -6.97
C ASN A 82 5.43 11.71 -6.29
N GLY A 83 4.55 10.71 -6.40
CA GLY A 83 4.63 9.46 -5.66
C GLY A 83 4.38 9.61 -4.15
N PRO A 84 4.50 8.52 -3.38
CA PRO A 84 4.47 8.59 -1.93
C PRO A 84 5.56 9.53 -1.42
N SER A 85 5.24 10.37 -0.43
CA SER A 85 6.28 11.12 0.28
C SER A 85 7.27 10.20 0.99
N ASP A 86 8.56 10.51 0.89
CA ASP A 86 9.64 9.88 1.65
C ASP A 86 9.79 10.47 3.06
N ASN A 87 9.08 11.57 3.36
CA ASN A 87 9.09 12.20 4.68
C ASN A 87 8.02 11.56 5.58
N PRO A 88 8.40 10.86 6.67
CA PRO A 88 7.43 10.25 7.57
C PRO A 88 6.48 11.25 8.24
N ALA A 89 6.88 12.53 8.34
CA ALA A 89 6.05 13.57 8.95
C ALA A 89 4.87 14.03 8.08
N ASP A 90 4.82 13.59 6.82
CA ASP A 90 3.70 13.88 5.92
C ASP A 90 2.53 12.91 6.11
N TYR A 91 2.70 11.88 6.95
CA TYR A 91 1.69 10.87 7.23
C TYR A 91 1.24 10.91 8.66
N ASN A 92 -0.05 10.64 8.87
CA ASN A 92 -0.61 10.50 10.20
C ASN A 92 -0.31 9.12 10.83
N VAL A 93 -0.70 8.93 12.08
CA VAL A 93 -0.56 7.64 12.80
C VAL A 93 -1.25 6.44 12.13
N ASP A 94 -2.27 6.69 11.29
CA ASP A 94 -2.98 5.66 10.50
C ASP A 94 -2.29 5.35 9.16
N GLY A 95 -1.24 6.10 8.81
CA GLY A 95 -0.50 5.98 7.54
C GLY A 95 -1.14 6.72 6.36
N GLU A 96 -2.10 7.62 6.61
CA GLU A 96 -2.73 8.44 5.58
C GLU A 96 -1.90 9.72 5.35
N TYR A 97 -1.80 10.17 4.09
CA TYR A 97 -1.11 11.43 3.76
C TYR A 97 -1.88 12.62 4.34
N LYS A 98 -1.29 13.25 5.35
CA LYS A 98 -1.86 14.39 6.08
C LYS A 98 -0.75 15.19 6.75
N PRO A 99 -0.03 16.06 6.00
CA PRO A 99 1.10 16.80 6.53
C PRO A 99 0.67 17.78 7.64
N ILE A 100 1.62 18.10 8.53
CA ILE A 100 1.39 18.93 9.72
C ILE A 100 0.84 20.32 9.37
N GLU A 101 1.25 20.85 8.22
CA GLU A 101 0.83 22.13 7.68
C GLU A 101 -0.68 22.14 7.33
N ASP A 102 -1.22 21.01 6.90
CA ASP A 102 -2.61 20.86 6.48
C ASP A 102 -3.54 20.45 7.63
N MET A 103 -2.98 20.13 8.81
CA MET A 103 -3.76 19.79 10.00
C MET A 103 -4.16 21.00 10.84
N THR A 104 -5.41 21.00 11.28
CA THR A 104 -5.92 21.92 12.30
C THR A 104 -5.24 21.68 13.66
N GLU A 105 -5.31 22.66 14.57
CA GLU A 105 -4.76 22.49 15.93
C GLU A 105 -5.42 21.34 16.69
N GLU A 106 -6.72 21.13 16.50
CA GLU A 106 -7.49 20.06 17.13
C GLU A 106 -7.04 18.69 16.63
N GLU A 107 -6.82 18.55 15.32
CA GLU A 107 -6.31 17.31 14.71
C GLU A 107 -4.90 16.98 15.17
N LYS A 108 -3.99 17.97 15.19
CA LYS A 108 -2.62 17.79 15.71
C LYS A 108 -2.61 17.32 17.15
N ARG A 109 -3.51 17.85 17.98
CA ARG A 109 -3.63 17.44 19.38
C ARG A 109 -4.13 16.00 19.49
N ALA A 110 -5.18 15.66 18.76
CA ALA A 110 -5.76 14.32 18.76
C ALA A 110 -4.72 13.28 18.32
N GLU A 111 -3.95 13.57 17.29
CA GLU A 111 -2.89 12.71 16.81
C GLU A 111 -1.77 12.51 17.85
N LEU A 112 -1.32 13.60 18.48
CA LEU A 112 -0.32 13.52 19.53
C LEU A 112 -0.81 12.67 20.71
N GLU A 113 -2.08 12.81 21.11
CA GLU A 113 -2.69 12.00 22.17
C GLU A 113 -2.73 10.51 21.78
N ARG A 114 -3.08 10.17 20.54
CA ARG A 114 -3.07 8.78 20.04
C ARG A 114 -1.67 8.17 20.04
N PHE A 115 -0.65 8.93 19.62
CA PHE A 115 0.74 8.47 19.63
C PHE A 115 1.21 8.05 21.03
N PHE A 116 0.83 8.81 22.07
CA PHE A 116 1.21 8.49 23.45
C PHE A 116 0.35 7.40 24.10
N ASN A 117 -0.91 7.27 23.67
CA ASN A 117 -1.85 6.31 24.26
C ASN A 117 -1.82 4.93 23.56
N GLY A 118 -1.22 4.84 22.37
CA GLY A 118 -1.06 3.58 21.63
C GLY A 118 -2.35 3.01 21.07
N GLU A 119 -3.27 3.89 20.64
CA GLU A 119 -4.57 3.54 20.03
C GLU A 119 -4.54 3.48 18.50
#